data_AF-A0A7V7WLK1-F1
#
_entry.id   AF-A0A7V7WLK1-F1
#
_cell.length_a   1.000
_cell.length_b   1.000
_cell.length_c   1.000
_cell.angle_alpha   90.00
_cell.angle_beta   90.00
_cell.angle_gamma   90.00
#
_symmetry.space_group_name_H-M   'P 1'
#
loop_
_entity.id
_entity.type
_entity.pdbx_description
1 polymer ?
#
loop_
_entity_poly.entity_id
_entity_poly.type
_entity_poly.pdbx_seq_one_letter_code
_entity_poly.pdbx_strand_id
1 'polypeptide(L)'
;MKRTSTYQPFQHPALKLFFTRFAHPWVTIAIYVPAGVALVLGSLHLEARAWPSVLLWIGLGVFAWTLVEYLLHRFSFHRSRGGEPWKTFNSGLHLAHHRDVEAQDLILAPPFIGFLLGPVEVLLFSLLTGSLARGLLMEAGLFLGYFLYEWVHYSTHFGPARGPLMKYWKAYHLCHHFKDPHGNFGVTTPLSDWVFRTRVQP
;
A
#
# COMPACT_ATOMS: atom_id res chain seq x y z
N MET A 1 -22.42 -0.05 -12.57
CA MET A 1 -22.38 1.30 -11.95
C MET A 1 -21.42 1.22 -10.77
N LYS A 2 -20.42 2.12 -10.64
CA LYS A 2 -19.55 2.14 -9.46
C LYS A 2 -20.39 2.56 -8.24
N ARG A 3 -20.43 1.75 -7.19
CA ARG A 3 -21.09 2.12 -5.93
C ARG A 3 -20.12 3.01 -5.15
N THR A 4 -20.58 4.21 -4.80
CA THR A 4 -19.84 5.20 -4.00
C THR A 4 -20.37 5.21 -2.57
N SER A 5 -19.53 5.43 -1.57
CA SER A 5 -19.98 5.37 -0.18
C SER A 5 -20.96 6.49 0.18
N THR A 6 -21.89 6.18 1.10
CA THR A 6 -22.70 7.19 1.81
C THR A 6 -21.92 7.81 2.97
N TYR A 7 -20.86 7.15 3.46
CA TYR A 7 -19.98 7.65 4.50
C TYR A 7 -19.19 8.88 4.01
N GLN A 8 -19.19 9.95 4.80
CA GLN A 8 -18.47 11.19 4.50
C GLN A 8 -17.20 11.28 5.36
N PRO A 9 -16.04 10.77 4.89
CA PRO A 9 -14.79 10.94 5.63
C PRO A 9 -14.34 12.41 5.68
N PHE A 10 -14.80 13.23 4.74
CA PHE A 10 -14.48 14.65 4.63
C PHE A 10 -15.74 15.50 4.71
N GLN A 11 -15.77 16.46 5.63
CA GLN A 11 -16.87 17.42 5.73
C GLN A 11 -16.84 18.46 4.59
N HIS A 12 -15.71 18.62 3.90
CA HIS A 12 -15.55 19.61 2.83
C HIS A 12 -15.71 18.99 1.42
N PRO A 13 -16.62 19.51 0.55
CA PRO A 13 -16.91 18.95 -0.77
C PRO A 13 -15.71 18.86 -1.72
N ALA A 14 -14.80 19.83 -1.67
CA ALA A 14 -13.61 19.84 -2.52
C ALA A 14 -12.63 18.70 -2.20
N LEU A 15 -12.47 18.35 -0.91
CA LEU A 15 -11.64 17.22 -0.50
C LEU A 15 -12.26 15.91 -0.99
N LYS A 16 -13.58 15.75 -0.85
CA LYS A 16 -14.29 14.58 -1.40
C LYS A 16 -14.07 14.42 -2.91
N LEU A 17 -14.22 15.51 -3.68
CA LEU A 17 -14.02 15.47 -5.13
C LEU A 17 -12.57 15.13 -5.51
N PHE A 18 -11.61 15.67 -4.77
CA PHE A 18 -10.20 15.33 -4.92
C PHE A 18 -9.98 13.83 -4.69
N PHE A 19 -10.38 13.28 -3.53
CA PHE A 19 -10.15 11.88 -3.19
C PHE A 19 -10.81 10.88 -4.14
N THR A 20 -12.10 11.08 -4.42
CA THR A 20 -12.85 10.18 -5.32
C THR A 20 -12.29 10.12 -6.74
N ARG A 21 -11.63 11.19 -7.21
CA ARG A 21 -10.96 11.20 -8.53
C ARG A 21 -9.63 10.47 -8.53
N PHE A 22 -8.90 10.47 -7.42
CA PHE A 22 -7.60 9.81 -7.31
C PHE A 22 -7.67 8.36 -6.79
N ALA A 23 -8.83 7.93 -6.26
CA ALA A 23 -9.13 6.54 -5.90
C ALA A 23 -9.42 5.67 -7.14
N HIS A 24 -8.49 5.64 -8.10
CA HIS A 24 -8.56 4.76 -9.27
C HIS A 24 -7.23 4.02 -9.49
N PRO A 25 -7.23 2.70 -9.79
CA PRO A 25 -5.97 1.95 -9.96
C PRO A 25 -5.03 2.54 -11.04
N TRP A 26 -5.60 3.08 -12.13
CA TRP A 26 -4.86 3.79 -13.16
C TRP A 26 -4.07 5.01 -12.67
N VAL A 27 -4.55 5.71 -11.64
CA VAL A 27 -3.84 6.85 -11.05
C VAL A 27 -2.57 6.35 -10.36
N THR A 28 -2.66 5.27 -9.58
CA THR A 28 -1.50 4.64 -8.95
C THR A 28 -0.47 4.20 -10.00
N ILE A 29 -0.93 3.60 -11.10
CA ILE A 29 -0.05 3.21 -12.21
C ILE A 29 0.64 4.44 -12.83
N ALA A 30 -0.14 5.47 -13.18
CA ALA A 30 0.36 6.66 -13.86
C ALA A 30 1.38 7.45 -13.03
N ILE A 31 1.35 7.32 -11.71
CA ILE A 31 2.24 8.02 -10.79
C ILE A 31 3.45 7.14 -10.41
N TYR A 32 3.20 5.94 -9.89
CA TYR A 32 4.26 5.14 -9.27
C TYR A 32 5.12 4.39 -10.30
N VAL A 33 4.58 4.01 -11.47
CA VAL A 33 5.38 3.32 -12.50
C VAL A 33 6.41 4.27 -13.10
N PRO A 34 6.07 5.48 -13.59
CA PRO A 34 7.08 6.41 -14.09
C PRO A 34 8.07 6.85 -13.00
N ALA A 35 7.61 7.04 -11.75
CA ALA A 35 8.49 7.38 -10.64
C ALA A 35 9.50 6.26 -10.35
N GLY A 36 9.05 5.01 -10.27
CA GLY A 36 9.93 3.84 -10.10
C GLY A 36 10.95 3.70 -11.24
N VAL A 37 10.52 3.91 -12.49
CA VAL A 37 11.43 3.92 -13.66
C VAL A 37 12.46 5.04 -13.53
N ALA A 38 12.05 6.25 -13.17
CA ALA A 38 12.96 7.39 -12.99
C ALA A 38 13.99 7.12 -11.89
N LEU A 39 13.59 6.49 -10.78
CA LEU A 39 14.50 6.09 -9.69
C LEU A 39 15.54 5.06 -10.17
N VAL A 40 15.12 4.05 -10.94
CA VAL A 40 16.03 3.05 -11.52
C VAL A 40 17.01 3.70 -12.49
N LEU A 41 16.52 4.56 -13.40
CA LEU A 41 17.38 5.29 -14.33
C LEU A 41 18.35 6.23 -13.60
N GLY A 42 17.87 6.91 -12.55
CA GLY A 42 18.70 7.75 -11.69
C GLY A 42 19.81 6.96 -11.01
N SER A 43 19.49 5.79 -10.45
CA SER A 43 20.51 4.89 -9.90
C SER A 43 21.56 4.49 -10.94
N LEU A 44 21.14 4.11 -12.15
CA LEU A 44 22.05 3.65 -13.20
C LEU A 44 22.89 4.79 -13.78
N HIS A 45 22.40 6.03 -13.71
CA HIS A 45 23.15 7.22 -14.07
C HIS A 45 24.25 7.54 -13.04
N LEU A 46 23.97 7.35 -11.76
CA LEU A 46 24.95 7.56 -10.68
C LEU A 46 26.01 6.48 -10.64
N GLU A 47 25.63 5.21 -10.84
CA GLU A 47 26.53 4.08 -10.73
C GLU A 47 26.06 2.92 -11.63
N ALA A 48 26.90 2.55 -12.60
CA ALA A 48 26.64 1.40 -13.46
C ALA A 48 26.64 0.11 -12.64
N ARG A 49 25.61 -0.72 -12.80
CA ARG A 49 25.43 -1.97 -12.06
C ARG A 49 24.96 -3.07 -13.00
N ALA A 50 25.40 -4.30 -12.72
CA ALA A 50 24.85 -5.47 -13.39
C ALA A 50 23.37 -5.69 -12.99
N TRP A 51 22.54 -6.14 -13.92
CA TRP A 51 21.11 -6.39 -13.69
C TRP A 51 20.79 -7.25 -12.46
N PRO A 52 21.55 -8.31 -12.12
CA PRO A 52 21.30 -9.07 -10.88
C PRO A 52 21.38 -8.20 -9.62
N SER A 53 22.32 -7.26 -9.55
CA SER A 53 22.41 -6.33 -8.42
C SER A 53 21.23 -5.36 -8.40
N VAL A 54 20.78 -4.89 -9.56
CA VAL A 54 19.61 -3.99 -9.68
C VAL A 54 18.36 -4.70 -9.16
N LEU A 55 18.11 -5.91 -9.65
CA LEU A 55 16.97 -6.73 -9.25
C LEU A 55 17.00 -7.10 -7.76
N LEU A 56 18.20 -7.35 -7.21
CA LEU A 56 18.36 -7.61 -5.77
C LEU A 56 17.88 -6.41 -4.93
N TRP A 57 18.36 -5.19 -5.22
CA TRP A 57 17.99 -4.01 -4.42
C TRP A 57 16.52 -3.65 -4.57
N ILE A 58 15.95 -3.77 -5.78
CA ILE A 58 14.51 -3.63 -5.99
C ILE A 58 13.74 -4.70 -5.20
N GLY A 59 14.19 -5.96 -5.24
CA GLY A 59 13.58 -7.06 -4.49
C GLY A 59 13.61 -6.84 -2.98
N LEU A 60 14.70 -6.28 -2.44
CA LEU A 60 14.79 -5.88 -1.03
C LEU A 60 13.82 -4.75 -0.68
N GLY A 61 13.61 -3.78 -1.59
CA GLY A 61 12.59 -2.75 -1.44
C GLY A 61 11.16 -3.32 -1.41
N VAL A 62 10.84 -4.25 -2.33
CA VAL A 62 9.55 -4.96 -2.34
C VAL A 62 9.36 -5.75 -1.05
N PHE A 63 10.42 -6.41 -0.57
CA PHE A 63 10.38 -7.13 0.70
C PHE A 63 10.15 -6.20 1.89
N ALA A 64 10.85 -5.05 1.94
CA ALA A 64 10.64 -4.03 2.96
C ALA A 64 9.21 -3.49 2.97
N TRP A 65 8.59 -3.32 1.79
CA TRP A 65 7.19 -2.94 1.69
C TRP A 65 6.27 -3.90 2.44
N THR A 66 6.50 -5.22 2.40
CA THR A 66 5.63 -6.18 3.10
C THR A 66 5.60 -5.98 4.62
N LEU A 67 6.70 -5.46 5.20
CA LEU A 67 6.75 -5.07 6.60
C LEU A 67 6.08 -3.71 6.83
N VAL A 68 6.34 -2.72 5.97
CA VAL A 68 5.70 -1.39 6.03
C VAL A 68 4.18 -1.52 5.95
N GLU A 69 3.68 -2.30 5.00
CA GLU A 69 2.27 -2.65 4.82
C GLU A 69 1.67 -3.17 6.13
N TYR A 70 2.30 -4.17 6.74
CA TYR A 70 1.83 -4.75 8.00
C TYR A 70 1.77 -3.72 9.13
N LEU A 71 2.84 -2.93 9.30
CA LEU A 71 2.94 -1.93 10.36
C LEU A 71 1.91 -0.81 10.18
N LEU A 72 1.75 -0.32 8.95
CA LEU A 72 0.75 0.69 8.62
C LEU A 72 -0.65 0.14 8.86
N HIS A 73 -0.97 -1.03 8.32
CA HIS A 73 -2.31 -1.59 8.43
C HIS A 73 -2.69 -1.86 9.89
N ARG A 74 -1.79 -2.45 10.67
CA ARG A 74 -2.03 -2.76 12.08
C ARG A 74 -2.04 -1.54 13.00
N PHE A 75 -1.03 -0.67 12.91
CA PHE A 75 -0.80 0.36 13.92
C PHE A 75 -1.24 1.76 13.50
N SER A 76 -1.36 2.03 12.20
CA SER A 76 -1.82 3.30 11.66
C SER A 76 -3.28 3.22 11.25
N PHE A 77 -3.64 2.27 10.38
CA PHE A 77 -4.97 2.20 9.77
C PHE A 77 -6.03 1.69 10.75
N HIS A 78 -5.72 0.67 11.56
CA HIS A 78 -6.61 0.13 12.60
C HIS A 78 -6.53 0.86 13.96
N ARG A 79 -5.81 1.97 14.04
CA ARG A 79 -5.78 2.78 15.27
C ARG A 79 -7.17 3.41 15.49
N SER A 80 -7.82 3.10 16.61
CA SER A 80 -9.08 3.76 16.97
C SER A 80 -8.86 5.24 17.31
N ARG A 81 -9.88 6.07 17.04
CA ARG A 81 -9.83 7.53 17.18
C ARG A 81 -9.58 7.94 18.64
N GLY A 82 -8.32 8.20 19.00
CA GLY A 82 -7.99 9.15 20.06
C GLY A 82 -8.11 10.58 19.50
N GLY A 83 -8.53 11.54 20.32
CA GLY A 83 -9.01 12.89 19.93
C GLY A 83 -8.06 13.84 19.18
N GLU A 84 -7.06 13.36 18.42
CA GLU A 84 -6.16 14.19 17.63
C GLU A 84 -6.50 14.17 16.12
N PRO A 85 -6.52 15.31 15.43
CA PRO A 85 -6.96 15.41 14.03
C PRO A 85 -6.12 14.60 13.02
N TRP A 86 -4.80 14.52 13.16
CA TRP A 86 -3.94 13.78 12.21
C TRP A 86 -4.10 12.25 12.33
N LYS A 87 -4.54 11.76 13.50
CA LYS A 87 -4.88 10.35 13.74
C LYS A 87 -6.11 9.89 12.96
N THR A 88 -6.79 10.80 12.26
CA THR A 88 -8.09 10.52 11.64
C THR A 88 -8.05 10.39 10.13
N PHE A 89 -6.95 10.69 9.44
CA PHE A 89 -6.97 10.67 7.97
C PHE A 89 -6.87 9.24 7.41
N ASN A 90 -5.71 8.57 7.51
CA ASN A 90 -5.54 7.20 6.99
C ASN A 90 -6.41 6.18 7.75
N SER A 91 -6.45 6.28 9.08
CA SER A 91 -7.36 5.47 9.91
C SER A 91 -8.83 5.74 9.57
N GLY A 92 -9.23 7.01 9.35
CA GLY A 92 -10.61 7.33 9.03
C GLY A 92 -11.06 6.78 7.67
N LEU A 93 -10.19 6.82 6.66
CA LEU A 93 -10.44 6.20 5.35
C LEU A 93 -10.51 4.68 5.46
N HIS A 94 -9.55 4.07 6.15
CA HIS A 94 -9.52 2.62 6.30
C HIS A 94 -10.73 2.08 7.08
N LEU A 95 -11.07 2.73 8.20
CA LEU A 95 -12.27 2.38 8.98
C LEU A 95 -13.57 2.67 8.20
N ALA A 96 -13.55 3.61 7.24
CA ALA A 96 -14.67 3.81 6.32
C ALA A 96 -14.79 2.64 5.34
N HIS A 97 -13.67 2.19 4.77
CA HIS A 97 -13.61 1.01 3.90
C HIS A 97 -14.13 -0.24 4.62
N HIS A 98 -13.77 -0.44 5.89
CA HIS A 98 -14.33 -1.53 6.71
C HIS A 98 -15.86 -1.45 6.91
N ARG A 99 -16.43 -0.25 6.93
CA ARG A 99 -17.88 -0.04 7.09
C ARG A 99 -18.63 -0.21 5.78
N ASP A 100 -18.00 0.12 4.66
CA ASP A 100 -18.60 0.09 3.33
C ASP A 100 -17.65 -0.56 2.32
N VAL A 101 -17.49 -1.88 2.46
CA VAL A 101 -16.54 -2.72 1.69
C VAL A 101 -16.80 -2.72 0.18
N GLU A 102 -17.98 -2.30 -0.27
CA GLU A 102 -18.34 -2.23 -1.68
C GLU A 102 -18.02 -0.87 -2.32
N ALA A 103 -17.68 0.14 -1.51
CA ALA A 103 -17.39 1.49 -1.98
C ALA A 103 -15.99 1.57 -2.62
N GLN A 104 -15.95 1.66 -3.95
CA GLN A 104 -14.68 1.67 -4.69
C GLN A 104 -13.83 2.92 -4.44
N ASP A 105 -14.42 4.01 -3.94
CA ASP A 105 -13.74 5.27 -3.67
C ASP A 105 -13.03 5.30 -2.31
N LEU A 106 -13.20 4.27 -1.48
CA LEU A 106 -12.55 4.14 -0.17
C LEU A 106 -11.40 3.13 -0.15
N ILE A 107 -11.19 2.40 -1.25
CA ILE A 107 -10.28 1.24 -1.24
C ILE A 107 -8.82 1.62 -1.44
N LEU A 108 -8.53 2.65 -2.23
CA LEU A 108 -7.15 3.02 -2.56
C LEU A 108 -6.67 4.16 -1.68
N ALA A 109 -5.42 4.07 -1.22
CA ALA A 109 -4.82 5.18 -0.51
C ALA A 109 -4.53 6.35 -1.47
N PRO A 110 -4.61 7.60 -1.00
CA PRO A 110 -4.28 8.75 -1.83
C PRO A 110 -2.81 8.72 -2.24
N PRO A 111 -2.50 8.80 -3.55
CA PRO A 111 -1.17 8.52 -4.07
C PRO A 111 -0.10 9.54 -3.65
N PHE A 112 -0.50 10.73 -3.18
CA PHE A 112 0.45 11.75 -2.74
C PHE A 112 1.18 11.41 -1.43
N ILE A 113 0.64 10.50 -0.62
CA ILE A 113 1.24 10.16 0.67
C ILE A 113 2.59 9.48 0.48
N GLY A 114 2.69 8.49 -0.42
CA GLY A 114 3.97 7.85 -0.73
C GLY A 114 4.98 8.83 -1.34
N PHE A 115 4.52 9.75 -2.21
CA PHE A 115 5.41 10.75 -2.81
C PHE A 115 6.01 11.73 -1.80
N LEU A 116 5.27 12.09 -0.75
CA LEU A 116 5.77 12.96 0.32
C LEU A 116 6.82 12.25 1.19
N LEU A 117 6.69 10.94 1.38
CA LEU A 117 7.62 10.14 2.18
C LEU A 117 8.85 9.69 1.39
N GLY A 118 8.73 9.55 0.06
CA GLY A 118 9.80 9.00 -0.77
C GLY A 118 11.18 9.65 -0.62
N PRO A 119 11.33 10.99 -0.53
CA PRO A 119 12.65 11.59 -0.28
C PRO A 119 13.27 11.19 1.08
N VAL A 120 12.43 11.02 2.11
CA VAL A 120 12.87 10.57 3.44
C VAL A 120 13.27 9.10 3.39
N GLU A 121 12.50 8.28 2.68
CA GLU A 121 12.76 6.85 2.50
C GLU A 121 14.05 6.61 1.68
N VAL A 122 14.24 7.35 0.58
CA VAL A 122 15.50 7.35 -0.19
C VAL A 122 16.68 7.75 0.70
N LEU A 123 16.56 8.81 1.51
CA LEU A 123 17.63 9.21 2.43
C LEU A 123 17.94 8.08 3.41
N LEU A 124 16.92 7.49 4.03
CA LEU A 124 17.07 6.37 4.96
C LEU A 124 17.77 5.18 4.31
N PHE A 125 17.30 4.72 3.14
CA PHE A 125 17.91 3.61 2.43
C PHE A 125 19.34 3.94 1.97
N SER A 126 19.60 5.18 1.59
CA SER A 126 20.95 5.63 1.22
C SER A 126 21.89 5.57 2.42
N LEU A 127 21.44 5.96 3.62
CA LEU A 127 22.21 5.86 4.85
C LEU A 127 22.46 4.41 5.26
N LEU A 128 21.42 3.56 5.19
CA LEU A 128 21.53 2.14 5.55
C LEU A 128 22.45 1.36 4.62
N THR A 129 22.46 1.72 3.33
CA THR A 129 23.30 1.03 2.35
C THR A 129 24.66 1.71 2.18
N GLY A 130 24.80 2.99 2.55
CA GLY A 130 25.97 3.81 2.26
C GLY A 130 26.08 4.18 0.77
N SER A 131 24.96 4.28 0.05
CA SER A 131 24.94 4.60 -1.38
C SER A 131 23.59 5.16 -1.82
N LEU A 132 23.61 6.36 -2.39
CA LEU A 132 22.41 6.96 -2.99
C LEU A 132 21.83 6.08 -4.10
N ALA A 133 22.69 5.53 -4.97
CA ALA A 133 22.24 4.64 -6.05
C ALA A 133 21.46 3.43 -5.52
N ARG A 134 21.95 2.76 -4.46
CA ARG A 134 21.22 1.65 -3.83
C ARG A 134 19.95 2.11 -3.13
N GLY A 135 19.99 3.28 -2.48
CA GLY A 135 18.80 3.89 -1.87
C GLY A 135 17.67 4.12 -2.88
N LEU A 136 18.00 4.64 -4.07
CA LEU A 136 17.03 4.83 -5.16
C LEU A 136 16.44 3.49 -5.67
N LEU A 137 17.24 2.43 -5.76
CA LEU A 137 16.75 1.10 -6.17
C LEU A 137 15.84 0.46 -5.12
N MET A 138 16.15 0.62 -3.83
CA MET A 138 15.28 0.16 -2.76
C MET A 138 13.95 0.93 -2.77
N GLU A 139 13.99 2.24 -2.99
CA GLU A 139 12.78 3.05 -3.14
C GLU A 139 11.92 2.61 -4.32
N ALA A 140 12.54 2.35 -5.48
CA ALA A 140 11.83 1.81 -6.64
C ALA A 140 11.14 0.48 -6.31
N GLY A 141 11.79 -0.37 -5.51
CA GLY A 141 11.20 -1.60 -4.97
C GLY A 141 10.05 -1.36 -4.01
N LEU A 142 10.18 -0.38 -3.11
CA LEU A 142 9.12 0.01 -2.18
C LEU A 142 7.87 0.48 -2.93
N PHE A 143 8.04 1.31 -3.96
CA PHE A 143 6.96 1.77 -4.84
C PHE A 143 6.30 0.62 -5.61
N LEU A 144 7.09 -0.34 -6.10
CA LEU A 144 6.55 -1.55 -6.73
C LEU A 144 5.74 -2.38 -5.73
N GLY A 145 6.24 -2.54 -4.50
CA GLY A 145 5.51 -3.20 -3.42
C GLY A 145 4.16 -2.53 -3.12
N TYR A 146 4.16 -1.21 -2.94
CA TYR A 146 2.95 -0.41 -2.73
C TYR A 146 1.94 -0.58 -3.88
N PHE A 147 2.41 -0.52 -5.12
CA PHE A 147 1.56 -0.74 -6.29
C PHE A 147 0.93 -2.14 -6.28
N LEU A 148 1.71 -3.18 -5.97
CA LEU A 148 1.20 -4.55 -5.86
C LEU A 148 0.17 -4.68 -4.73
N TYR A 149 0.40 -4.00 -3.60
CA TYR A 149 -0.58 -3.92 -2.51
C TYR A 149 -1.90 -3.35 -2.96
N GLU A 150 -1.91 -2.17 -3.59
CA GLU A 150 -3.13 -1.53 -4.09
C GLU A 150 -3.87 -2.43 -5.08
N TRP A 151 -3.13 -3.11 -5.97
CA TRP A 151 -3.70 -4.04 -6.94
C TRP A 151 -4.31 -5.29 -6.29
N VAL A 152 -3.59 -5.93 -5.35
CA VAL A 152 -4.10 -7.11 -4.62
C VAL A 152 -5.30 -6.71 -3.77
N HIS A 153 -5.22 -5.62 -3.02
CA HIS A 153 -6.32 -5.10 -2.20
C HIS A 153 -7.57 -4.85 -3.05
N TYR A 154 -7.43 -4.11 -4.16
CA TYR A 154 -8.53 -3.87 -5.09
C TYR A 154 -9.12 -5.18 -5.64
N SER A 155 -8.25 -6.11 -6.06
CA SER A 155 -8.67 -7.37 -6.68
C SER A 155 -9.35 -8.32 -5.70
N THR A 156 -8.94 -8.34 -4.42
CA THR A 156 -9.60 -9.15 -3.40
C THR A 156 -11.03 -8.69 -3.12
N HIS A 157 -11.33 -7.39 -3.24
CA HIS A 157 -12.70 -6.88 -3.11
C HIS A 157 -13.50 -7.07 -4.42
N PHE A 158 -12.98 -6.56 -5.53
CA PHE A 158 -13.78 -6.39 -6.76
C PHE A 158 -13.43 -7.36 -7.90
N GLY A 159 -12.29 -8.05 -7.81
CA GLY A 159 -11.87 -9.03 -8.80
C GLY A 159 -12.57 -10.40 -8.65
N PRO A 160 -12.67 -11.17 -9.74
CA PRO A 160 -13.15 -12.55 -9.66
C PRO A 160 -12.12 -13.46 -8.98
N ALA A 161 -12.57 -14.42 -8.18
CA ALA A 161 -11.70 -15.39 -7.49
C ALA A 161 -11.18 -16.49 -8.45
N ARG A 162 -10.36 -16.10 -9.44
CA ARG A 162 -9.82 -17.00 -10.48
C ARG A 162 -8.46 -17.58 -10.06
N GLY A 163 -8.34 -18.89 -10.18
CA GLY A 163 -7.12 -19.61 -9.81
C GLY A 163 -6.91 -19.73 -8.29
N PRO A 164 -5.95 -20.56 -7.86
CA PRO A 164 -5.72 -20.85 -6.44
C PRO A 164 -5.23 -19.62 -5.66
N LEU A 165 -4.34 -18.80 -6.27
CA LEU A 165 -3.72 -17.66 -5.61
C LEU A 165 -4.74 -16.55 -5.27
N MET A 166 -5.55 -16.12 -6.24
CA MET A 166 -6.55 -15.08 -5.98
C MET A 166 -7.66 -15.58 -5.05
N LYS A 167 -8.03 -16.87 -5.11
CA LYS A 167 -8.95 -17.48 -4.12
C LYS A 167 -8.38 -17.39 -2.71
N TYR A 168 -7.10 -17.71 -2.54
CA TYR A 168 -6.41 -17.58 -1.26
C TYR A 168 -6.40 -16.13 -0.77
N TRP A 169 -5.89 -15.19 -1.57
CA TRP A 169 -5.81 -13.78 -1.18
C TRP A 169 -7.19 -13.20 -0.82
N LYS A 170 -8.21 -13.53 -1.63
CA LYS A 170 -9.57 -13.08 -1.37
C LYS A 170 -10.13 -13.66 -0.07
N ALA A 171 -10.00 -14.96 0.16
CA ALA A 171 -10.43 -15.57 1.42
C ALA A 171 -9.69 -15.00 2.63
N TYR A 172 -8.37 -14.81 2.51
CA TYR A 172 -7.51 -14.27 3.56
C TYR A 172 -7.90 -12.84 3.95
N HIS A 173 -8.03 -11.94 2.96
CA HIS A 173 -8.36 -10.54 3.21
C HIS A 173 -9.83 -10.34 3.59
N LEU A 174 -10.76 -11.10 3.03
CA LEU A 174 -12.16 -10.99 3.44
C LEU A 174 -12.41 -11.57 4.84
N CYS A 175 -11.59 -12.52 5.30
CA CYS A 175 -11.57 -12.94 6.70
C CYS A 175 -11.24 -11.77 7.64
N HIS A 176 -10.32 -10.89 7.25
CA HIS A 176 -10.03 -9.67 8.00
C HIS A 176 -11.24 -8.72 8.07
N HIS A 177 -11.97 -8.55 6.96
CA HIS A 177 -13.15 -7.68 6.92
C HIS A 177 -14.35 -8.22 7.70
N PHE A 178 -14.63 -9.52 7.57
CA PHE A 178 -15.92 -10.09 8.01
C PHE A 178 -15.84 -11.02 9.23
N LYS A 179 -14.66 -11.52 9.59
CA LYS A 179 -14.48 -12.46 10.71
C LYS A 179 -13.78 -11.81 11.90
N ASP A 180 -12.59 -11.27 11.69
CA ASP A 180 -11.83 -10.61 12.75
C ASP A 180 -10.92 -9.50 12.18
N PRO A 181 -11.28 -8.22 12.38
CA PRO A 181 -10.48 -7.08 11.91
C PRO A 181 -9.19 -6.86 12.73
N HIS A 182 -8.94 -7.63 13.79
CA HIS A 182 -7.72 -7.57 14.60
C HIS A 182 -6.64 -8.57 14.18
N GLY A 183 -6.79 -9.24 13.04
CA GLY A 183 -5.75 -10.08 12.45
C GLY A 183 -5.77 -10.07 10.92
N ASN A 184 -4.86 -10.78 10.27
CA ASN A 184 -4.65 -10.77 8.82
C ASN A 184 -4.37 -9.35 8.26
N PHE A 185 -3.41 -8.65 8.85
CA PHE A 185 -3.04 -7.29 8.43
C PHE A 185 -2.22 -7.25 7.14
N GLY A 186 -1.54 -8.32 6.75
CA GLY A 186 -0.87 -8.41 5.46
C GLY A 186 -1.86 -8.70 4.33
N VAL A 187 -2.05 -7.77 3.41
CA VAL A 187 -2.90 -7.93 2.22
C VAL A 187 -2.16 -8.66 1.09
N THR A 188 -0.88 -8.33 0.85
CA THR A 188 -0.08 -8.94 -0.22
C THR A 188 0.46 -10.32 0.16
N THR A 189 0.82 -10.49 1.43
CA THR A 189 1.41 -11.72 1.96
C THR A 189 1.07 -11.91 3.44
N PRO A 190 0.83 -13.14 3.91
CA PRO A 190 0.59 -13.40 5.34
C PRO A 190 1.88 -13.38 6.17
N LEU A 191 3.06 -13.19 5.58
CA LEU A 191 4.36 -13.40 6.22
C LEU A 191 4.46 -12.72 7.60
N SER A 192 4.16 -11.43 7.66
CA SER A 192 4.21 -10.65 8.91
C SER A 192 3.16 -11.14 9.91
N ASP A 193 1.97 -11.56 9.47
CA ASP A 193 0.95 -12.14 10.36
C ASP A 193 1.39 -13.49 10.97
N TRP A 194 2.16 -14.29 10.24
CA TRP A 194 2.78 -15.50 10.80
C TRP A 194 3.84 -15.15 11.85
N VAL A 195 4.74 -14.23 11.51
CA VAL A 195 5.85 -13.81 12.40
C VAL A 195 5.31 -13.21 13.69
N PHE A 196 4.32 -12.33 13.60
CA PHE A 196 3.75 -11.60 14.75
C PHE A 196 2.51 -12.28 15.34
N ARG A 197 2.15 -13.48 14.89
CA ARG A 197 1.03 -14.28 15.38
C ARG A 197 -0.32 -13.56 15.34
N THR A 198 -0.59 -12.85 14.24
CA THR A 198 -1.86 -12.17 13.97
C THR A 198 -2.66 -12.83 12.85
N ARG A 199 -2.33 -14.07 12.47
CA ARG A 199 -3.05 -14.81 11.43
C ARG A 199 -4.38 -15.36 11.93
N VAL A 200 -5.45 -15.05 11.20
CA VAL A 200 -6.81 -15.58 11.38
C VAL A 200 -7.09 -16.55 10.23
N GLN A 201 -7.53 -17.76 10.57
CA GLN A 201 -7.90 -18.75 9.56
C GLN A 201 -9.27 -18.38 8.96
N PRO A 202 -9.43 -18.43 7.62
CA PRO A 202 -10.74 -18.29 6.97
C PRO A 202 -11.78 -19.24 7.58
#